data_AF-B6JEA1-F1
#
_entry.id   AF-B6JEA1-F1
#
_cell.length_a   1.000
_cell.length_b   1.000
_cell.length_c   1.000
_cell.angle_alpha   90.00
_cell.angle_beta   90.00
_cell.angle_gamma   90.00
#
_symmetry.space_group_name_H-M   'P 1'
#
loop_
_entity.id
_entity.type
_entity.pdbx_description
1 polymer ?
#
loop_
_entity_poly.entity_id
_entity_poly.type
_entity_poly.pdbx_seq_one_letter_code
_entity_poly.pdbx_strand_id
1 'polypeptide(L)' 'MGAAMKEFTLEEKLEEIEREIAQRHRVYPRLVAAGKLRQTKADKQMALMIAVRDDYRTKISQGPLFREGNAL' A
#
# COMPACT_ATOMS: atom_id res chain seq x y z
N MET A 1 24.61 -4.31 -19.55
CA MET A 1 23.17 -4.23 -19.87
C MET A 1 22.47 -3.72 -18.62
N GLY A 2 22.01 -2.46 -18.62
CA GLY A 2 21.27 -1.90 -17.50
C GLY A 2 19.90 -2.57 -17.43
N ALA A 3 19.56 -3.18 -16.30
CA ALA A 3 18.23 -3.73 -16.11
C ALA A 3 17.22 -2.58 -16.17
N ALA A 4 16.32 -2.60 -17.14
CA ALA A 4 15.17 -1.72 -17.14
C ALA A 4 14.36 -2.02 -15.87
N MET A 5 14.36 -1.10 -14.91
CA MET A 5 13.55 -1.21 -13.71
C MET A 5 12.10 -1.23 -14.14
N LYS A 6 11.42 -2.36 -13.98
CA LYS A 6 10.02 -2.53 -14.37
C LYS A 6 9.17 -1.57 -13.53
N GLU A 7 8.48 -0.64 -14.18
CA GLU A 7 7.54 0.24 -13.47
C GLU A 7 6.26 -0.54 -13.16
N PHE A 8 5.82 -0.50 -11.91
CA PHE A 8 4.56 -1.09 -11.47
C PHE A 8 3.42 -0.06 -11.55
N THR A 9 2.24 -0.53 -11.96
CA THR A 9 1.03 0.28 -12.02
C THR A 9 0.54 0.67 -10.62
N LEU A 10 -0.42 1.60 -10.55
CA LEU A 10 -1.02 1.98 -9.27
C LEU A 10 -1.86 0.84 -8.69
N GLU A 11 -2.49 0.06 -9.56
CA GLU A 11 -3.30 -1.12 -9.25
C GLU A 11 -2.42 -2.24 -8.67
N GLU A 12 -1.30 -2.57 -9.31
CA GLU A 12 -0.35 -3.57 -8.80
C GLU A 12 0.19 -3.19 -7.41
N LYS A 13 0.49 -1.90 -7.21
CA LYS A 13 0.92 -1.38 -5.90
C LYS A 13 -0.21 -1.47 -4.87
N LEU A 14 -1.44 -1.15 -5.24
CA LEU A 14 -2.60 -1.24 -4.35
C LEU A 14 -2.87 -2.68 -3.92
N GLU A 15 -2.85 -3.63 -4.86
CA GLU A 15 -3.03 -5.06 -4.58
C GLU A 15 -1.99 -5.58 -3.58
N GLU A 16 -0.73 -5.18 -3.75
CA GLU A 16 0.36 -5.53 -2.85
C GLU A 16 0.14 -4.95 -1.44
N ILE A 17 -0.27 -3.69 -1.34
CA ILE A 17 -0.61 -3.03 -0.06
C ILE A 17 -1.74 -3.78 0.65
N GLU A 18 -2.80 -4.15 -0.08
CA GLU A 18 -3.94 -4.87 0.48
C GLU A 18 -3.57 -6.28 0.94
N ARG A 19 -2.71 -6.98 0.18
CA ARG A 19 -2.15 -8.27 0.59
C ARG A 19 -1.36 -8.16 1.89
N GLU A 20 -0.51 -7.16 2.02
CA GLU A 20 0.30 -6.94 3.23
C GLU A 20 -0.59 -6.62 4.44
N ILE A 21 -1.63 -5.81 4.28
CA ILE A 21 -2.62 -5.54 5.34
C ILE A 21 -3.26 -6.86 5.81
N ALA A 22 -3.71 -7.71 4.88
CA ALA A 22 -4.29 -9.01 5.21
C ALA A 22 -3.29 -9.92 5.95
N GLN A 23 -2.03 -9.95 5.52
CA GLN A 23 -0.98 -10.70 6.20
C GLN A 23 -0.75 -10.19 7.62
N ARG A 24 -0.67 -8.87 7.81
CA ARG A 24 -0.49 -8.27 9.14
C ARG A 24 -1.66 -8.56 10.06
N HIS A 25 -2.90 -8.48 9.57
CA HIS A 25 -4.07 -8.86 10.36
C HIS A 25 -3.99 -10.30 10.85
N ARG A 26 -3.45 -11.22 10.04
CA ARG A 26 -3.27 -12.62 10.41
C ARG A 26 -2.09 -12.84 11.37
N VAL A 27 -0.96 -12.17 11.15
CA VAL A 27 0.31 -12.48 11.82
C VAL A 27 0.53 -11.67 13.10
N TYR A 28 0.18 -10.38 13.10
CA TYR A 28 0.48 -9.48 14.21
C TYR A 28 -0.13 -9.93 15.54
N PRO A 29 -1.38 -10.41 15.61
CA PRO A 29 -1.96 -10.87 16.88
C PRO A 29 -1.11 -11.96 17.55
N ARG A 30 -0.63 -12.93 16.77
CA ARG A 30 0.26 -13.99 17.28
C ARG A 30 1.60 -13.44 17.75
N LEU A 31 2.18 -12.48 17.03
CA LEU A 31 3.45 -11.86 17.42
C LEU A 31 3.31 -11.01 18.68
N VAL A 32 2.18 -10.32 18.85
CA VAL A 32 1.89 -9.55 20.07
C VAL A 32 1.70 -10.48 21.25
N ALA A 33 0.90 -11.53 21.12
CA ALA A 33 0.71 -12.54 22.17
C ALA A 33 2.03 -13.21 22.58
N ALA A 34 2.93 -13.44 21.63
CA ALA A 34 4.26 -14.00 21.90
C ALA A 34 5.29 -12.97 22.42
N GLY A 35 4.90 -11.71 22.62
CA GLY A 35 5.80 -10.63 23.06
C GLY A 35 6.84 -10.19 22.01
N LYS A 36 6.74 -10.68 20.77
CA LYS A 36 7.67 -10.39 19.66
C LYS A 36 7.34 -9.09 18.93
N LEU A 37 6.17 -8.52 19.17
CA LEU A 37 5.74 -7.23 18.65
C LEU A 37 4.95 -6.49 19.74
N ARG A 38 5.23 -5.21 19.96
CA ARG A 38 4.42 -4.39 20.87
C ARG A 38 3.09 -4.05 20.21
N GLN A 39 1.97 -4.15 20.94
CA GLN A 39 0.63 -3.79 20.46
C GLN A 39 0.61 -2.39 19.83
N THR A 40 1.15 -1.38 20.53
CA THR A 40 1.20 0.00 20.04
C THR A 40 1.98 0.16 18.72
N LYS A 41 3.00 -0.68 18.48
CA LYS A 41 3.74 -0.70 17.21
C LYS A 41 2.91 -1.37 16.11
N ALA A 42 2.25 -2.48 16.42
CA ALA A 42 1.34 -3.18 15.50
C ALA A 42 0.22 -2.24 15.03
N ASP A 43 -0.42 -1.53 15.97
CA ASP A 43 -1.50 -0.59 15.70
C ASP A 43 -1.04 0.56 14.81
N LYS A 44 0.10 1.19 15.15
CA LYS A 44 0.68 2.28 14.34
C LYS A 44 1.01 1.80 12.93
N GLN A 45 1.63 0.63 12.79
CA GLN A 45 1.99 0.08 11.48
C GLN A 45 0.75 -0.27 10.66
N MET A 46 -0.31 -0.78 11.29
CA MET A 46 -1.58 -1.06 10.62
C MET A 46 -2.26 0.22 10.14
N ALA A 47 -2.35 1.24 11.02
CA ALA A 47 -2.93 2.53 10.68
C ALA A 47 -2.20 3.19 9.49
N LEU A 48 -0.87 3.12 9.45
CA LEU A 48 -0.08 3.62 8.33
C LEU A 48 -0.38 2.87 7.02
N MET A 49 -0.47 1.54 7.04
CA MET A 49 -0.78 0.77 5.83
C MET A 49 -2.18 1.08 5.30
N ILE A 50 -3.16 1.25 6.20
CA ILE A 50 -4.52 1.64 5.84
C ILE A 50 -4.53 3.02 5.18
N ALA A 51 -3.82 4.00 5.75
CA ALA A 51 -3.71 5.34 5.15
C ALA A 51 -3.10 5.28 3.75
N VAL A 52 -2.02 4.52 3.57
CA VAL A 52 -1.36 4.35 2.26
C VAL A 52 -2.30 3.69 1.25
N ARG A 53 -3.06 2.66 1.64
CA ARG A 53 -4.08 2.05 0.77
C ARG A 53 -5.09 3.08 0.29
N ASP A 54 -5.57 3.93 1.21
CA ASP A 54 -6.61 4.92 0.91
C ASP A 54 -6.07 6.04 -0.01
N ASP A 55 -4.79 6.42 0.14
CA ASP A 55 -4.10 7.31 -0.79
C ASP A 55 -4.05 6.71 -2.20
N TYR A 56 -3.74 5.41 -2.33
CA TYR A 56 -3.68 4.73 -3.62
C TYR A 56 -5.05 4.58 -4.27
N ARG A 57 -6.08 4.23 -3.50
CA ARG A 57 -7.47 4.23 -3.98
C ARG A 57 -7.89 5.60 -4.50
N THR A 58 -7.49 6.66 -3.80
CA THR A 58 -7.74 8.04 -4.22
C THR A 58 -7.03 8.35 -5.53
N LYS A 59 -5.74 7.98 -5.67
CA LYS A 59 -4.97 8.17 -6.91
C LYS A 59 -5.56 7.45 -8.11
N ILE A 60 -6.02 6.20 -7.94
CA ILE A 60 -6.69 5.43 -9.00
C ILE A 60 -8.01 6.11 -9.38
N SER A 61 -8.80 6.52 -8.38
CA SER A 61 -10.11 7.16 -8.60
C SER A 61 -10.00 8.54 -9.27
N GLN A 62 -8.95 9.29 -8.97
CA GLN A 62 -8.70 10.61 -9.56
C GLN A 62 -8.19 10.51 -11.00
N GLY A 63 -7.75 9.34 -11.45
CA GLY A 63 -7.10 9.16 -12.76
C GLY A 63 -5.91 10.11 -12.93
N PRO A 64 -5.30 10.18 -14.12
CA PRO A 64 -4.37 11.26 -14.40
C PRO A 64 -5.12 12.60 -14.35
N LEU A 65 -4.83 13.42 -13.33
CA LEU A 65 -5.27 14.83 -13.23
C LEU A 65 -4.77 15.71 -14.39
N PHE A 66 -3.91 15.17 -15.26
CA PHE A 66 -3.48 15.81 -16.50
C PHE A 66 -3.92 14.94 -17.70
N ARG A 67 -5.05 15.33 -18.31
CA ARG A 67 -5.17 15.25 -19.76
C ARG A 67 -4.62 16.57 -20.29
N GLU A 68 -3.34 16.61 -20.64
CA GLU A 68 -2.90 17.64 -21.57
C GLU A 68 -3.68 17.44 -22.87
N GLY A 69 -4.50 18.44 -23.19
CA GLY A 69 -5.32 18.48 -24.38
C GLY A 69 -4.44 18.40 -25.62
N ASN A 70 -4.90 17.59 -26.58
CA ASN A 70 -4.44 17.67 -27.95
C ASN A 70 -5.10 18.90 -28.60
N ALA A 71 -4.31 19.94 -28.91
CA ALA A 71 -4.58 21.04 -29.85
C ALA A 71 -3.35 21.97 -29.80
N LEU A 72 -2.55 22.22 -30.84
CA LEU A 72 -2.77 22.27 -32.29
C LEU A 72 -1.59 21.65 -33.05
#